data_AF-A0A528V2F2-F1
#
_entry.id   AF-A0A528V2F2-F1
#
_cell.length_a   1.000
_cell.length_b   1.000
_cell.length_c   1.000
_cell.angle_alpha   90.00
_cell.angle_beta   90.00
_cell.angle_gamma   90.00
#
_symmetry.space_group_name_H-M   'P 1'
#
loop_
_entity.id
_entity.type
_entity.pdbx_description
1 polymer ?
#
loop_
_entity_poly.entity_id
_entity_poly.type
_entity_poly.pdbx_seq_one_letter_code
_entity_poly.pdbx_strand_id
1 'polypeptide(L)'
;ADPHAVGVISGLTLDSSFDSLCKLYWRTAVSIALGVRHVLEALNENGYLIDTLHVTGGHTKNPLLMELYADATGCTVVEPLADEAVLLGTG
;
A
#
# COMPACT_ATOMS: atom_id res chain seq x y z
N ALA A 1 8.76 -14.05 7.32
CA ALA A 1 8.94 -13.59 5.93
C ALA A 1 9.99 -14.47 5.26
N ASP A 2 9.78 -14.83 3.99
CA ASP A 2 10.72 -15.64 3.20
C ASP A 2 11.61 -14.73 2.33
N PRO A 3 12.93 -14.65 2.58
CA PRO A 3 13.85 -13.81 1.79
C PRO A 3 14.11 -14.35 0.37
N HIS A 4 13.67 -15.57 0.05
CA HIS A 4 13.81 -16.17 -1.28
C HIS A 4 12.56 -16.01 -2.14
N ALA A 5 11.48 -15.44 -1.60
CA ALA A 5 10.26 -15.17 -2.35
C ALA A 5 10.52 -14.16 -3.48
N VAL A 6 9.82 -14.36 -4.60
CA VAL A 6 9.93 -13.51 -5.81
C VAL A 6 8.55 -12.98 -6.23
N GLY A 7 8.55 -11.94 -7.06
CA GLY A 7 7.32 -11.40 -7.64
C GLY A 7 6.67 -12.36 -8.63
N VAL A 8 5.34 -12.40 -8.63
CA VAL A 8 4.54 -13.19 -9.58
C VAL A 8 3.45 -12.28 -10.16
N ILE A 9 3.25 -12.36 -11.48
CA ILE A 9 2.13 -11.72 -12.18
C ILE A 9 1.40 -12.82 -12.95
N SER A 10 0.08 -12.89 -12.79
CA SER A 10 -0.78 -13.86 -13.47
C SER A 10 -1.94 -13.16 -14.17
N GLY A 11 -2.48 -13.78 -15.22
CA GLY A 11 -3.59 -13.24 -16.01
C GLY A 11 -3.18 -12.25 -17.10
N LEU A 12 -1.92 -12.24 -17.52
CA LEU A 12 -1.46 -11.43 -18.65
C LEU A 12 -2.05 -11.94 -19.97
N THR A 13 -2.31 -11.00 -20.88
CA THR A 13 -2.69 -11.26 -22.27
C THR A 13 -1.61 -10.70 -23.21
N LEU A 14 -1.79 -10.83 -24.53
CA LEU A 14 -0.91 -10.21 -25.52
C LEU A 14 -1.20 -8.70 -25.74
N ASP A 15 -2.14 -8.12 -24.99
CA ASP A 15 -2.46 -6.69 -25.09
C ASP A 15 -1.33 -5.82 -24.55
N SER A 16 -0.74 -5.02 -25.44
CA SER A 16 0.33 -4.06 -25.14
C SER A 16 -0.13 -2.60 -25.22
N SER A 17 -1.44 -2.35 -25.09
CA SER A 17 -2.01 -1.00 -25.06
C SER A 17 -1.69 -0.27 -23.76
N PHE A 18 -1.92 1.04 -23.75
CA PHE A 18 -1.86 1.84 -22.53
C PHE A 18 -2.90 1.38 -21.47
N ASP A 19 -4.06 0.90 -21.90
CA ASP A 19 -5.09 0.36 -20.99
C ASP A 19 -4.60 -0.90 -20.27
N SER A 20 -3.87 -1.78 -20.97
CA SER A 20 -3.20 -2.93 -20.37
C SER A 20 -2.17 -2.49 -19.31
N LEU A 21 -1.39 -1.44 -19.59
CA LEU A 21 -0.46 -0.86 -18.62
C LEU A 21 -1.20 -0.28 -17.40
N CYS A 22 -2.31 0.44 -17.59
CA CYS A 22 -3.13 0.97 -16.50
C CYS A 22 -3.70 -0.15 -15.62
N LYS A 23 -4.18 -1.24 -16.21
CA LYS A 23 -4.65 -2.42 -15.46
C LYS A 23 -3.53 -3.05 -14.65
N LEU A 24 -2.34 -3.19 -15.22
CA LEU A 24 -1.19 -3.72 -14.52
C LEU A 24 -0.82 -2.82 -13.34
N TYR A 25 -0.73 -1.50 -13.56
CA TYR A 25 -0.45 -0.51 -12.53
C TYR A 25 -1.48 -0.58 -11.39
N TRP A 26 -2.78 -0.62 -11.71
CA TRP A 26 -3.84 -0.77 -10.72
C TRP A 26 -3.68 -2.06 -9.90
N ARG A 27 -3.41 -3.20 -10.56
CA ARG A 27 -3.18 -4.47 -9.85
C ARG A 27 -1.94 -4.45 -8.97
N THR A 28 -0.88 -3.76 -9.39
CA THR A 28 0.29 -3.51 -8.54
C THR A 28 -0.08 -2.66 -7.33
N ALA A 29 -0.84 -1.56 -7.49
CA ALA A 29 -1.29 -0.72 -6.38
C ALA A 29 -2.13 -1.51 -5.36
N VAL A 30 -3.07 -2.34 -5.85
CA VAL A 30 -3.86 -3.25 -5.01
C VAL A 30 -2.95 -4.23 -4.25
N SER A 31 -1.92 -4.80 -4.90
CA SER A 31 -1.00 -5.73 -4.23
C SER A 31 -0.22 -5.08 -3.09
N ILE A 32 0.14 -3.79 -3.23
CA ILE A 32 0.80 -3.02 -2.18
C ILE A 32 -0.14 -2.86 -0.98
N ALA A 33 -1.40 -2.46 -1.23
CA ALA A 33 -2.40 -2.30 -0.17
C ALA A 33 -2.71 -3.61 0.57
N LEU A 34 -2.83 -4.73 -0.17
CA LEU A 34 -3.01 -6.06 0.43
C LEU A 34 -1.78 -6.52 1.23
N GLY A 35 -0.56 -6.15 0.80
CA GLY A 35 0.64 -6.39 1.58
C GLY A 35 0.61 -5.68 2.93
N VAL A 36 0.17 -4.42 2.97
CA VAL A 36 -0.03 -3.67 4.22
C VAL A 36 -1.10 -4.34 5.09
N ARG A 37 -2.25 -4.68 4.52
CA ARG A 37 -3.31 -5.41 5.23
C ARG A 37 -2.80 -6.69 5.88
N HIS A 38 -2.02 -7.50 5.16
CA HIS A 38 -1.46 -8.74 5.70
C HIS A 38 -0.54 -8.48 6.92
N VAL A 39 0.27 -7.42 6.89
CA VAL A 39 1.08 -7.02 8.06
C VAL A 39 0.18 -6.62 9.24
N LEU A 40 -0.87 -5.83 9.00
CA LEU A 40 -1.81 -5.39 10.03
C LEU A 40 -2.59 -6.55 10.65
N GLU A 41 -3.09 -7.48 9.83
CA GLU A 41 -3.75 -8.70 10.29
C GLU A 41 -2.81 -9.52 11.19
N ALA A 42 -1.56 -9.74 10.76
CA ALA A 42 -0.58 -10.47 11.57
C ALA A 42 -0.27 -9.75 12.91
N LEU A 43 -0.19 -8.42 12.92
CA LEU A 43 -0.01 -7.67 14.17
C LEU A 43 -1.24 -7.79 15.07
N ASN A 44 -2.44 -7.61 14.53
CA ASN A 44 -3.67 -7.66 15.32
C ASN A 44 -3.94 -9.07 15.88
N GLU A 45 -3.60 -10.13 15.14
CA GLU A 45 -3.60 -11.51 15.64
C GLU A 45 -2.65 -11.73 16.83
N ASN A 46 -1.62 -10.89 16.97
CA ASN A 46 -0.67 -10.90 18.08
C ASN A 46 -1.03 -9.90 19.20
N GLY A 47 -2.28 -9.46 19.26
CA GLY A 47 -2.83 -8.68 20.38
C GLY A 47 -2.77 -7.16 20.22
N TYR A 48 -2.37 -6.67 19.04
CA TYR A 48 -2.55 -5.25 18.69
C TYR A 48 -3.99 -4.98 18.26
N LEU A 49 -4.40 -3.71 18.33
CA LEU A 49 -5.72 -3.23 17.88
C LEU A 49 -5.52 -2.04 16.94
N ILE A 50 -4.81 -2.28 15.83
CA ILE A 50 -4.48 -1.23 14.87
C ILE A 50 -5.72 -0.97 14.00
N ASP A 51 -6.20 0.27 14.05
CA ASP A 51 -7.34 0.79 13.29
C ASP A 51 -7.01 2.05 12.47
N THR A 52 -5.77 2.55 12.55
CA THR A 52 -5.34 3.81 11.96
C THR A 52 -3.96 3.67 11.32
N LEU A 53 -3.83 4.11 10.07
CA LEU A 53 -2.60 4.10 9.30
C LEU A 53 -2.12 5.53 9.03
N HIS A 54 -0.99 5.91 9.60
CA HIS A 54 -0.31 7.17 9.28
C HIS A 54 0.65 6.93 8.11
N VAL A 55 0.37 7.51 6.94
CA VAL A 55 1.14 7.28 5.72
C VAL A 55 2.05 8.48 5.46
N THR A 56 3.32 8.24 5.14
CA THR A 56 4.29 9.30 4.85
C THR A 56 5.08 8.99 3.57
N GLY A 57 5.82 9.98 3.06
CA GLY A 57 6.66 9.82 1.88
C GLY A 57 5.88 9.86 0.56
N GLY A 58 6.49 9.37 -0.52
CA GLY A 58 5.97 9.57 -1.88
C GLY A 58 4.57 8.99 -2.16
N HIS A 59 4.07 8.08 -1.32
CA HIS A 59 2.74 7.49 -1.50
C HIS A 59 1.61 8.45 -1.16
N THR A 60 1.85 9.47 -0.32
CA THR A 60 0.83 10.49 0.00
C THR A 60 0.45 11.32 -1.23
N LYS A 61 1.38 11.45 -2.20
CA LYS A 61 1.17 12.12 -3.48
C LYS A 61 0.38 11.28 -4.50
N ASN A 62 -0.01 10.05 -4.14
CA ASN A 62 -0.77 9.14 -4.99
C ASN A 62 -2.17 8.89 -4.42
N PRO A 63 -3.21 9.62 -4.88
CA PRO A 63 -4.56 9.50 -4.31
C PRO A 63 -5.14 8.08 -4.45
N LEU A 64 -4.78 7.36 -5.52
CA LEU A 64 -5.22 6.00 -5.77
C LEU A 64 -4.73 5.02 -4.68
N LEU A 65 -3.47 5.16 -4.26
CA LEU A 65 -2.91 4.31 -3.21
C LEU A 65 -3.52 4.66 -1.85
N MET A 66 -3.74 5.94 -1.57
CA MET A 66 -4.33 6.39 -0.31
C MET A 66 -5.74 5.85 -0.11
N GLU A 67 -6.56 5.85 -1.17
CA GLU A 67 -7.90 5.23 -1.17
C GLU A 67 -7.82 3.71 -0.98
N LEU A 68 -6.95 3.04 -1.76
CA LEU A 68 -6.76 1.59 -1.65
C LEU A 68 -6.28 1.15 -0.27
N TYR A 69 -5.47 1.95 0.43
CA TYR A 69 -5.09 1.64 1.80
C TYR A 69 -6.29 1.62 2.73
N ALA A 70 -7.16 2.63 2.66
CA ALA A 70 -8.38 2.66 3.48
C ALA A 70 -9.28 1.47 3.17
N ASP A 71 -9.52 1.21 1.88
CA ASP A 71 -10.40 0.12 1.43
C ASP A 71 -9.89 -1.27 1.81
N ALA A 72 -8.60 -1.53 1.59
CA ALA A 72 -8.04 -2.85 1.81
C ALA A 72 -7.87 -3.18 3.29
N THR A 73 -7.51 -2.18 4.11
CA THR A 73 -7.16 -2.37 5.52
C THR A 73 -8.34 -2.14 6.47
N GLY A 74 -9.34 -1.36 6.06
CA GLY A 74 -10.41 -0.88 6.94
C GLY A 74 -9.93 0.15 7.96
N CYS A 75 -8.68 0.62 7.87
CA CYS A 75 -8.14 1.61 8.78
C CYS A 75 -8.50 3.04 8.37
N THR A 76 -8.55 3.93 9.36
CA THR A 76 -8.49 5.38 9.10
C THR A 76 -7.12 5.72 8.54
N VAL A 77 -7.05 6.28 7.33
CA VAL A 77 -5.77 6.68 6.71
C VAL A 77 -5.54 8.17 6.94
N VAL A 78 -4.38 8.50 7.53
CA VAL A 78 -4.00 9.87 7.88
C VAL A 78 -2.75 10.27 7.13
N GLU A 79 -2.82 11.40 6.42
CA GLU A 79 -1.68 12.07 5.79
C GLU A 79 -1.11 13.14 6.74
N PRO A 80 0.23 13.23 6.92
CA PRO A 80 0.86 14.29 7.68
C PRO A 80 0.70 15.64 6.98
N LEU A 81 0.50 16.70 7.76
CA LEU A 81 0.44 18.09 7.25
C LEU A 81 1.76 18.59 6.65
N ALA A 82 2.86 17.85 6.83
CA ALA A 82 4.19 18.27 6.40
C ALA A 82 4.77 17.29 5.39
N ASP A 83 5.33 17.85 4.31
CA ASP A 83 5.87 17.12 3.16
C ASP A 83 7.01 16.13 3.52
N GLU A 84 7.75 16.40 4.60
CA GLU A 84 8.90 15.57 5.02
C GLU A 84 8.82 15.17 6.48
N ALA A 85 7.96 14.19 6.78
CA ALA A 85 7.81 13.60 8.11
C ALA A 85 9.14 13.07 8.69
N VAL A 86 10.06 12.58 7.84
CA VAL A 86 11.36 12.05 8.26
C VAL A 86 12.27 13.16 8.79
N LEU A 87 12.36 14.32 8.12
CA LEU A 87 13.20 15.42 8.58
C LEU A 87 12.67 16.03 9.88
N LEU A 88 11.35 16.12 10.04
CA LEU A 88 10.73 16.62 11.26
C LEU A 88 11.05 15.77 12.50
N GLY A 89 11.26 14.46 12.33
CA GLY A 89 11.62 13.56 13.44
C GLY A 89 13.08 13.64 13.90
N THR A 90 13.93 14.42 13.22
CA THR A 90 15.36 14.55 13.56
C THR A 90 15.69 15.77 14.41
N GLY A 91 14.69 16.61 14.71
CA GLY A 91 14.79 17.79 15.57
C GLY A 91 14.52 17.52 17.04
#